data_AF-A0A8T5I585-F1
#
_entry.id   AF-A0A8T5I585-F1
#
_cell.length_a   1.000
_cell.length_b   1.000
_cell.length_c   1.000
_cell.angle_alpha   90.00
_cell.angle_beta   90.00
_cell.angle_gamma   90.00
#
_symmetry.space_group_name_H-M   'P 1'
#
loop_
_entity.id
_entity.type
_entity.pdbx_description
1 polymer ?
#
loop_
_entity_poly.entity_id
_entity_poly.type
_entity_poly.pdbx_seq_one_letter_code
_entity_poly.pdbx_strand_id
1 'polypeptide(L)' 'MSIENQFAVGIIGVGNMGSALVRGIVNKSGIEAKKIIICDVDKVKVESLCRDLG' A
#
# COMPACT_ATOMS: atom_id res chain seq x y z
N MET A 1 -6.36 -28.72 4.39
CA MET A 1 -6.65 -27.28 4.33
C MET A 1 -5.31 -26.57 4.51
N SER A 2 -4.67 -26.15 3.42
CA SER A 2 -3.42 -25.39 3.51
C SER A 2 -3.73 -24.02 4.09
N ILE A 3 -3.04 -23.64 5.15
CA ILE A 3 -3.04 -22.27 5.64
C ILE A 3 -2.22 -21.49 4.60
N GLU A 4 -2.89 -20.91 3.60
CA GLU A 4 -2.22 -19.96 2.72
C GLU A 4 -1.76 -18.79 3.58
N ASN A 5 -0.45 -18.67 3.74
CA ASN A 5 0.15 -17.53 4.40
C ASN A 5 -0.15 -16.31 3.52
N GLN A 6 -1.20 -15.56 3.86
CA GLN A 6 -1.60 -14.38 3.09
C GLN A 6 -0.53 -13.30 3.28
N PHE A 7 0.42 -13.24 2.36
CA PHE A 7 1.43 -12.20 2.34
C PHE A 7 0.77 -10.82 2.17
N ALA A 8 1.14 -9.88 3.05
CA ALA A 8 0.68 -8.50 3.01
C ALA A 8 1.84 -7.58 3.42
N VAL A 9 1.83 -6.34 2.91
CA VAL A 9 2.84 -5.32 3.19
C VAL A 9 2.17 -4.17 3.95
N GLY A 10 2.61 -3.93 5.18
CA GLY A 10 2.18 -2.78 5.98
C GLY A 10 3.11 -1.58 5.77
N ILE A 11 2.53 -0.40 5.52
CA ILE A 11 3.26 0.85 5.33
C ILE A 11 2.71 1.89 6.31
N ILE A 12 3.58 2.37 7.21
CA ILE A 12 3.26 3.39 8.21
C ILE A 12 3.94 4.69 7.81
N GLY A 13 3.13 5.72 7.56
CA GLY A 13 3.57 7.02 7.03
C GLY A 13 3.60 7.03 5.50
N VAL A 14 2.69 7.79 4.88
CA VAL A 14 2.61 8.01 3.44
C VAL A 14 2.64 9.49 3.07
N GLY A 15 3.70 10.17 3.54
CA GLY A 15 4.16 11.42 2.92
C GLY A 15 4.68 11.18 1.48
N ASN A 16 5.38 12.18 0.92
CA ASN A 16 5.88 12.11 -0.46
C ASN A 16 6.68 10.84 -0.76
N MET A 17 7.59 10.48 0.15
CA MET A 17 8.45 9.30 -0.02
C MET A 17 7.66 7.99 0.13
N GLY A 18 6.85 7.86 1.19
CA GLY A 18 6.04 6.65 1.40
C GLY A 18 5.08 6.41 0.24
N SER A 19 4.42 7.45 -0.24
CA SER A 19 3.55 7.40 -1.43
C SER A 19 4.31 6.96 -2.69
N ALA A 20 5.51 7.48 -2.94
CA ALA A 20 6.33 7.08 -4.09
C ALA A 20 6.75 5.60 -4.00
N LEU A 21 7.11 5.13 -2.81
CA LEU A 21 7.43 3.72 -2.57
C LEU A 21 6.22 2.82 -2.82
N VAL A 22 5.04 3.16 -2.29
CA VAL A 22 3.80 2.40 -2.52
C VAL A 22 3.53 2.27 -4.01
N ARG A 23 3.59 3.38 -4.75
CA ARG A 23 3.41 3.39 -6.21
C ARG A 23 4.46 2.53 -6.90
N GLY A 24 5.72 2.58 -6.46
CA GLY A 24 6.77 1.72 -6.98
C GLY A 24 6.49 0.24 -6.76
N ILE A 25 6.08 -0.14 -5.55
CA ILE A 25 5.72 -1.52 -5.21
C ILE A 25 4.59 -2.00 -6.13
N VAL A 26 3.43 -1.31 -6.12
CA VAL A 26 2.26 -1.73 -6.93
C VAL A 26 2.60 -1.85 -8.41
N ASN A 27 3.39 -0.91 -8.97
CA ASN A 27 3.65 -0.88 -10.40
C ASN A 27 4.84 -1.74 -10.85
N LYS A 28 5.72 -2.19 -9.95
CA LYS A 28 7.00 -2.82 -10.31
C LYS A 28 7.29 -4.15 -9.62
N SER A 29 6.69 -4.46 -8.47
CA SER A 29 7.03 -5.67 -7.72
C SER A 29 6.11 -6.88 -7.99
N GLY A 30 5.00 -6.67 -8.70
CA GLY A 30 3.97 -7.70 -8.89
C GLY A 30 3.10 -7.95 -7.64
N ILE A 31 3.30 -7.17 -6.56
CA ILE A 31 2.43 -7.18 -5.40
C ILE A 31 1.16 -6.40 -5.74
N GLU A 32 0.02 -7.07 -5.67
CA GLU A 32 -1.28 -6.43 -5.90
C GLU A 32 -1.58 -5.37 -4.83
N ALA A 33 -2.19 -4.25 -5.24
CA ALA A 33 -2.56 -3.16 -4.34
C ALA A 33 -3.39 -3.63 -3.14
N LYS A 34 -4.28 -4.61 -3.33
CA LYS A 34 -5.10 -5.22 -2.26
C LYS A 34 -4.30 -5.91 -1.14
N LYS A 35 -3.02 -6.17 -1.36
CA LYS A 35 -2.09 -6.75 -0.37
C LYS A 35 -1.27 -5.68 0.37
N ILE A 36 -1.45 -4.39 0.05
CA ILE A 36 -0.80 -3.29 0.75
C ILE A 36 -1.79 -2.67 1.75
N ILE A 37 -1.35 -2.53 2.99
CA ILE A 37 -2.09 -1.89 4.08
C ILE A 37 -1.37 -0.59 4.40
N ILE A 38 -2.07 0.53 4.29
CA ILE A 38 -1.50 1.86 4.46
C ILE A 38 -2.07 2.51 5.72
N CYS A 39 -1.19 3.10 6.52
CA CYS A 39 -1.56 3.86 7.72
C CYS A 39 -0.82 5.19 7.75
N ASP A 40 -1.55 6.28 7.94
CA ASP A 40 -1.02 7.61 8.24
C ASP A 40 -1.98 8.32 9.19
N VAL A 41 -1.47 9.24 10.00
CA VAL A 41 -2.32 10.10 10.85
C VAL A 41 -3.20 11.02 9.99
N ASP A 42 -2.70 11.40 8.81
CA ASP A 42 -3.43 12.17 7.82
C ASP A 42 -4.24 11.25 6.90
N LYS A 43 -5.51 11.04 7.26
CA LYS A 43 -6.43 10.18 6.50
C LYS A 43 -6.65 10.64 5.07
N VAL A 44 -6.56 11.95 4.79
CA VAL A 44 -6.74 12.50 3.43
C VAL A 44 -5.62 12.00 2.51
N LYS A 45 -4.39 11.90 3.02
CA LYS A 45 -3.27 11.30 2.26
C LYS A 45 -3.52 9.83 1.95
N VAL A 46 -4.02 9.06 2.92
CA VAL A 46 -4.36 7.64 2.73
C VAL A 46 -5.43 7.50 1.64
N GLU A 47 -6.53 8.23 1.76
CA GLU A 47 -7.64 8.18 0.80
C GLU A 47 -7.23 8.64 -0.60
N SER A 48 -6.41 9.70 -0.69
CA SER A 48 -5.86 10.14 -1.99
C SER A 48 -5.00 9.07 -2.62
N LEU A 49 -4.11 8.43 -1.84
CA LEU A 49 -3.24 7.39 -2.37
C LEU A 49 -4.02 6.13 -2.77
N CYS A 50 -5.04 5.73 -2.00
CA CYS A 50 -5.91 4.61 -2.38
C CYS A 50 -6.62 4.88 -3.71
N ARG A 51 -7.19 6.07 -3.93
CA ARG A 51 -7.83 6.43 -5.20
C ARG A 51 -6.88 6.36 -6.38
N ASP A 52 -5.62 6.74 -6.19
CA ASP A 52 -4.61 6.72 -7.25
C ASP A 52 -4.17 5.30 -7.65
N LEU A 53 -4.31 4.32 -6.76
CA LEU A 53 -3.87 2.94 -6.98
C LEU A 53 -4.99 2.05 -7.58
N GLY A 54 -6.24 2.52 -7.58
CA GLY A 54 -7.42 1.76 -8.00
C GLY A 54 -7.90 0.77 -6.94
#